data_AF-A0A382E0D1-F1
#
_entry.id   AF-A0A382E0D1-F1
#
_cell.length_a   1.000
_cell.length_b   1.000
_cell.length_c   1.000
_cell.angle_alpha   90.00
_cell.angle_beta   90.00
_cell.angle_gamma   90.00
#
_symmetry.space_group_name_H-M   'P 1'
#
loop_
_entity.id
_entity.type
_entity.pdbx_description
1 polymer ?
#
loop_
_entity_poly.entity_id
_entity_poly.type
_entity_poly.pdbx_seq_one_letter_code
_entity_poly.pdbx_strand_id
1 'polypeptide(L)'
;NVVIVDDVITAGTAIREAVDIINNAGATTTGIVISLDRQERGVGDLSAAKEISNTLNIPVISIVNLDEVIDYIDNNPSDYGQHIDKIKKYREEYGA
;
A
#
# COMPACT_ATOMS: atom_id res chain seq x y z
N ASN A 1 -20.53 3.72 8.73
CA ASN A 1 -19.25 4.05 8.06
C ASN A 1 -18.11 3.46 8.88
N VAL A 2 -17.23 2.71 8.22
CA VAL A 2 -16.09 2.02 8.83
C VAL A 2 -14.83 2.37 8.04
N VAL A 3 -13.73 2.61 8.75
CA VAL A 3 -12.40 2.72 8.16
C VAL A 3 -11.60 1.50 8.58
N ILE A 4 -11.02 0.81 7.60
CA ILE A 4 -10.12 -0.31 7.84
C ILE A 4 -8.71 0.26 8.07
N VAL A 5 -8.00 -0.26 9.07
CA VAL A 5 -6.61 0.07 9.34
C VAL A 5 -5.79 -1.22 9.22
N ASP A 6 -4.73 -1.20 8.42
CA ASP A 6 -3.85 -2.34 8.19
C ASP A 6 -2.38 -1.91 8.09
N ASP A 7 -1.44 -2.84 8.04
CA ASP A 7 -0.02 -2.53 7.88
C ASP A 7 0.35 -2.22 6.43
N VAL A 8 0.14 -3.17 5.51
CA VAL A 8 0.46 -3.11 4.09
C VAL A 8 -0.56 -3.90 3.27
N ILE A 9 -0.71 -3.56 1.99
CA ILE A 9 -1.55 -4.34 1.06
C ILE A 9 -0.65 -5.18 0.16
N THR A 10 -0.81 -6.50 0.21
CA THR A 10 -0.12 -7.47 -0.69
C THR A 10 -1.05 -7.95 -1.80
N ALA A 11 -1.79 -9.05 -1.63
CA ALA A 11 -2.81 -9.49 -2.59
C ALA A 11 -4.19 -8.84 -2.34
N GLY A 12 -4.33 -8.10 -1.25
CA GLY A 12 -5.58 -7.46 -0.81
C GLY A 12 -6.66 -8.45 -0.34
N THR A 13 -6.32 -9.71 -0.09
CA THR A 13 -7.25 -10.75 0.40
C THR A 13 -7.88 -10.35 1.74
N ALA A 14 -7.07 -9.94 2.72
CA ALA A 14 -7.54 -9.53 4.04
C ALA A 14 -8.53 -8.36 3.97
N ILE A 15 -8.25 -7.38 3.10
CA ILE A 15 -9.15 -6.23 2.88
C ILE A 15 -10.50 -6.68 2.31
N ARG A 16 -10.51 -7.60 1.33
CA ARG A 16 -11.76 -8.11 0.75
C ARG A 16 -12.60 -8.85 1.78
N GLU A 17 -11.97 -9.72 2.57
CA GLU A 17 -12.65 -10.43 3.66
C GLU A 17 -13.23 -9.46 4.69
N ALA A 18 -12.47 -8.44 5.09
CA ALA A 18 -12.94 -7.41 6.02
C ALA A 18 -14.13 -6.62 5.46
N VAL A 19 -14.10 -6.24 4.18
CA VAL A 19 -15.20 -5.55 3.49
C VAL A 19 -16.45 -6.42 3.45
N ASP A 20 -16.32 -7.72 3.17
CA ASP A 20 -17.46 -8.64 3.17
C ASP A 20 -18.07 -8.77 4.57
N ILE A 21 -17.25 -8.85 5.62
CA ILE A 21 -17.72 -8.87 7.02
C ILE A 21 -18.48 -7.58 7.36
N ILE A 22 -17.93 -6.42 7.00
CA ILE A 22 -18.55 -5.11 7.26
C ILE A 22 -19.89 -4.96 6.53
N ASN A 23 -19.93 -5.37 5.25
CA ASN A 23 -21.14 -5.35 4.44
C ASN A 23 -22.22 -6.28 5.01
N ASN A 24 -21.85 -7.49 5.43
CA ASN A 24 -22.77 -8.44 6.06
C ASN A 24 -23.32 -7.95 7.40
N ALA A 25 -22.60 -7.06 8.09
CA ALA A 25 -23.07 -6.38 9.29
C ALA A 25 -23.97 -5.16 8.99
N GLY A 26 -24.26 -4.86 7.71
CA GLY A 26 -25.08 -3.72 7.30
C GLY A 26 -24.36 -2.37 7.39
N ALA A 27 -23.03 -2.38 7.47
CA ALA A 27 -22.20 -1.19 7.50
C ALA A 27 -21.52 -0.96 6.13
N THR A 28 -21.00 0.25 5.94
CA THR A 28 -20.30 0.64 4.71
C THR A 28 -18.85 1.00 5.02
N THR A 29 -17.90 0.39 4.32
CA THR A 29 -16.49 0.77 4.35
C THR A 29 -16.29 2.05 3.55
N THR A 30 -15.72 3.08 4.19
CA THR A 30 -15.52 4.41 3.59
C THR A 30 -14.06 4.73 3.27
N GLY A 31 -13.12 3.91 3.74
CA GLY A 31 -11.71 4.12 3.50
C GLY A 31 -10.86 3.00 4.10
N ILE A 32 -9.63 2.90 3.58
CA ILE A 32 -8.60 2.00 4.07
C ILE A 32 -7.36 2.84 4.36
N VAL A 33 -6.78 2.68 5.55
CA VAL A 33 -5.55 3.34 5.97
C VAL A 33 -4.47 2.29 6.18
N ILE A 34 -3.32 2.47 5.54
CA ILE A 34 -2.17 1.58 5.68
C ILE A 34 -0.93 2.33 6.15
N SER A 35 0.01 1.61 6.76
CA SER A 35 1.26 2.22 7.19
C SER A 35 2.16 2.58 6.00
N LEU A 36 2.38 1.64 5.08
CA LEU A 36 3.28 1.80 3.94
C LEU A 36 2.61 1.36 2.64
N ASP A 37 2.50 2.28 1.68
CA ASP A 37 2.30 1.91 0.28
C ASP A 37 3.65 1.55 -0.34
N ARG A 38 3.88 0.25 -0.56
CA ARG A 38 5.11 -0.26 -1.16
C ARG A 38 5.24 0.12 -2.64
N GLN A 39 4.17 0.58 -3.28
CA GLN A 39 4.11 0.94 -4.70
C GLN A 39 4.70 -0.17 -5.60
N GLU A 40 4.48 -1.43 -5.23
CA GLU A 40 4.87 -2.59 -6.01
C GLU A 40 3.67 -3.17 -6.75
N ARG A 41 3.90 -3.69 -7.94
CA ARG A 41 2.90 -4.41 -8.72
C ARG A 41 2.28 -5.54 -7.89
N GLY A 42 0.96 -5.59 -7.95
CA GLY A 42 0.18 -6.71 -7.43
C GLY A 42 0.26 -7.92 -8.38
N VAL A 43 -0.89 -8.52 -8.66
CA VAL A 43 -0.96 -9.61 -9.66
C VAL A 43 -0.95 -9.05 -11.09
N GLY A 44 -1.40 -7.81 -11.30
CA GLY A 44 -1.38 -7.12 -12.59
C GLY A 44 -0.31 -6.03 -12.69
N ASP A 45 -0.58 -5.05 -13.56
CA ASP A 45 0.31 -3.92 -13.82
C ASP A 45 0.17 -2.78 -12.80
N LEU A 46 -0.86 -2.83 -11.95
CA LEU A 46 -1.14 -1.82 -10.93
C LEU A 46 -0.57 -2.24 -9.58
N SER A 47 -0.33 -1.26 -8.70
CA SER A 47 0.00 -1.58 -7.32
C SER A 47 -1.19 -2.21 -6.61
N ALA A 48 -0.92 -3.08 -5.63
CA ALA A 48 -1.97 -3.75 -4.87
C ALA A 48 -2.97 -2.75 -4.21
N ALA A 49 -2.45 -1.63 -3.71
CA ALA A 49 -3.28 -0.56 -3.14
C ALA A 49 -4.21 0.05 -4.20
N LYS A 50 -3.71 0.26 -5.43
CA LYS A 50 -4.49 0.83 -6.53
C LYS A 50 -5.49 -0.15 -7.13
N GLU A 51 -5.11 -1.43 -7.24
CA GLU A 51 -6.04 -2.50 -7.62
C GLU A 51 -7.22 -2.57 -6.65
N ILE A 52 -6.95 -2.57 -5.35
CA ILE A 52 -7.98 -2.59 -4.30
C ILE A 52 -8.85 -1.33 -4.35
N SER A 53 -8.23 -0.16 -4.44
CA SER A 53 -8.98 1.10 -4.48
C SER A 53 -9.94 1.15 -5.66
N ASN A 54 -9.48 0.75 -6.85
CA ASN A 54 -10.30 0.72 -8.07
C ASN A 54 -11.39 -0.35 -8.00
N THR A 55 -11.05 -1.56 -7.52
CA THR A 55 -11.99 -2.70 -7.49
C THR A 55 -13.13 -2.46 -6.53
N LEU A 56 -12.84 -1.90 -5.36
CA LEU A 56 -13.84 -1.69 -4.31
C LEU A 56 -14.47 -0.29 -4.37
N ASN A 57 -13.94 0.61 -5.20
CA ASN A 57 -14.29 2.03 -5.22
C ASN A 57 -14.19 2.67 -3.82
N ILE A 58 -13.12 2.34 -3.09
CA ILE A 58 -12.83 2.81 -1.73
C ILE A 58 -11.43 3.45 -1.75
N PRO A 59 -11.24 4.65 -1.17
CA PRO A 59 -9.92 5.26 -1.11
C PRO A 59 -8.97 4.47 -0.20
N VAL A 60 -7.76 4.23 -0.67
CA VAL A 60 -6.63 3.71 0.13
C VAL A 60 -5.68 4.87 0.40
N ILE A 61 -5.37 5.11 1.68
CA ILE A 61 -4.48 6.18 2.14
C ILE A 61 -3.32 5.52 2.88
N SER A 62 -2.08 5.89 2.56
CA SER A 62 -0.90 5.45 3.31
C SER A 62 -0.36 6.56 4.21
N ILE A 63 0.32 6.17 5.28
CA ILE A 63 1.09 7.11 6.11
C ILE A 63 2.38 7.51 5.38
N VAL A 64 3.04 6.54 4.73
CA VAL A 64 4.23 6.76 3.90
C VAL A 64 4.16 5.89 2.64
N ASN A 65 4.84 6.29 1.57
CA ASN A 65 5.04 5.49 0.37
C ASN A 65 6.53 5.18 0.10
N LEU A 66 6.82 4.24 -0.81
CA LEU A 66 8.20 3.83 -1.11
C LEU A 66 9.05 4.97 -1.67
N ASP A 67 8.48 5.86 -2.49
CA ASP A 67 9.20 7.02 -3.02
C ASP A 67 9.66 7.95 -1.87
N GLU A 68 8.81 8.20 -0.86
CA GLU A 68 9.16 8.96 0.35
C GLU A 68 10.24 8.27 1.20
N VAL A 69 10.24 6.93 1.25
CA VAL A 69 11.31 6.15 1.92
C VAL A 69 12.63 6.33 1.18
N ILE A 70 12.63 6.28 -0.15
CA ILE A 70 13.81 6.52 -0.98
C ILE A 70 14.35 7.94 -0.75
N ASP A 71 13.47 8.94 -0.78
CA ASP A 71 13.81 10.34 -0.54
C ASP A 71 14.40 10.54 0.87
N TYR A 72 13.84 9.89 1.89
CA TYR A 72 14.39 9.94 3.25
C TYR A 72 15.83 9.43 3.31
N ILE A 73 16.11 8.27 2.69
CA ILE A 73 17.44 7.65 2.74
C ILE A 73 18.45 8.47 1.92
N ASP A 74 18.07 8.98 0.75
CA ASP A 74 18.93 9.85 -0.07
C ASP A 74 19.33 11.13 0.69
N ASN A 75 18.43 11.69 1.51
CA ASN A 75 18.71 12.85 2.35
C ASN A 75 19.45 12.53 3.66
N ASN A 76 19.46 11.26 4.09
CA ASN A 76 20.08 10.80 5.35
C ASN A 76 20.97 9.56 5.11
N PRO A 77 22.03 9.67 4.29
CA PRO A 77 22.82 8.50 3.88
C PRO A 77 23.55 7.79 5.03
N SER A 78 23.76 8.45 6.17
CA SER A 78 24.35 7.85 7.37
C SER A 78 23.48 6.77 8.01
N ASP A 79 22.17 6.84 7.84
CA ASP A 79 21.24 5.93 8.50
C ASP A 79 21.20 4.60 7.75
N TYR A 80 20.86 4.66 6.46
CA TYR A 80 20.57 3.48 5.64
C TYR A 80 21.14 3.54 4.22
N GLY A 81 22.06 4.47 3.92
CA GLY A 81 22.58 4.69 2.56
C GLY A 81 23.17 3.43 1.91
N GLN A 82 23.70 2.48 2.68
CA GLN A 82 24.20 1.19 2.18
C GLN A 82 23.12 0.31 1.50
N HIS A 83 21.84 0.62 1.70
CA HIS A 83 20.71 -0.14 1.14
C HIS A 83 20.07 0.54 -0.07
N ILE A 84 20.38 1.81 -0.35
CA ILE A 84 19.63 2.62 -1.33
C ILE A 84 19.63 2.01 -2.73
N ASP A 85 20.78 1.55 -3.22
CA ASP A 85 20.91 0.98 -4.56
C ASP A 85 20.04 -0.27 -4.74
N LYS A 86 19.91 -1.07 -3.68
CA LYS A 86 19.07 -2.28 -3.69
C LYS A 86 17.59 -1.91 -3.73
N ILE A 87 17.18 -0.88 -2.99
CA ILE A 87 15.80 -0.40 -2.95
C ILE A 87 15.41 0.24 -4.29
N LYS A 88 16.28 1.08 -4.86
CA LYS A 88 16.05 1.69 -6.18
C LYS A 88 15.93 0.63 -7.27
N LYS A 89 16.83 -0.36 -7.28
CA LYS A 89 16.72 -1.50 -8.21
C LYS A 89 15.42 -2.29 -8.04
N TYR A 90 14.98 -2.49 -6.80
CA TYR A 90 13.69 -3.14 -6.53
C TYR A 90 12.52 -2.32 -7.08
N ARG A 91 12.53 -0.99 -6.89
CA ARG A 91 11.53 -0.07 -7.44
C ARG A 91 11.50 -0.10 -8.96
N GLU A 92 12.66 -0.16 -9.62
CA GLU A 92 12.75 -0.31 -11.08
C GLU A 92 12.15 -1.64 -11.56
N GLU A 93 12.45 -2.74 -10.86
CA GLU A 93 12.05 -4.08 -11.28
C GLU A 93 10.57 -4.39 -11.00
N TYR A 94 10.01 -3.86 -9.90
CA TYR A 94 8.67 -4.22 -9.40
C TYR A 94 7.70 -3.04 -9.25
N GLY A 95 8.14 -1.81 -9.48
CA GLY A 95 7.32 -0.62 -9.29
C GLY A 95 6.06 -0.59 -10.14
N ALA A 96 5.00 0.00 -9.58
CA ALA A 96 3.76 0.46 -10.22
C ALA A 96 3.29 1.80 -9.65
#